data_AF-A0A0L8M570-F1
#
_entry.id   AF-A0A0L8M570-F1
#
_cell.length_a   1.000
_cell.length_b   1.000
_cell.length_c   1.000
_cell.angle_alpha   90.00
_cell.angle_beta   90.00
_cell.angle_gamma   90.00
#
_symmetry.space_group_name_H-M   'P 1'
#
loop_
_entity.id
_entity.type
_entity.pdbx_description
1 polymer ?
#
loop_
_entity_poly.entity_id
_entity_poly.type
_entity_poly.pdbx_seq_one_letter_code
_entity_poly.pdbx_strand_id
1 'polypeptide(L)'
;MSSSANIEAPSGLLADIRHRSDGDQRVFGIHLRWQIGDNRPDHGSWPPPADWNEGDAPYPHVYEVWINGEARQTVFLHWPAWDWSPSNSHWVDLGEEPDAEYRVKIRAKADGSFTPFTNEVTVAAATAVAWSAPPQPRGAASGADRSPRHGTMDDPRSRAAAAIRDEDPSPICAKARAENSSNTWQEVLPGADRMLADYPWNHALRYLEYRKFFEGNTVASTGNPAFAGLDLAPGADLGDWPTTRLDSSAASHTFSYDYIAYHTDETWSHRWFLTREGWDPRRGLSWEDLEPVPFLVEVQGAMREEDSTSWEFATLPARSGRAAIVHVWGGHGGPNTPDGGNGGNTGEFFLSVCDVVFH
;
A
#
# COMPACT_ATOMS: atom_id res chain seq x y z
N MET A 1 -21.00 -19.68 -25.72
CA MET A 1 -19.77 -20.30 -25.21
C MET A 1 -18.69 -19.26 -25.35
N SER A 2 -18.44 -18.47 -24.31
CA SER A 2 -17.36 -17.47 -24.32
C SER A 2 -16.05 -18.24 -24.35
N SER A 3 -15.21 -18.01 -25.35
CA SER A 3 -13.84 -18.51 -25.31
C SER A 3 -13.16 -17.86 -24.12
N SER A 4 -12.77 -18.65 -23.12
CA SER A 4 -11.79 -18.23 -22.13
C SER A 4 -10.55 -17.78 -22.88
N ALA A 5 -10.34 -16.46 -23.00
CA ALA A 5 -9.08 -15.94 -23.49
C ALA A 5 -8.00 -16.51 -22.55
N ASN A 6 -6.98 -17.18 -23.11
CA ASN A 6 -5.84 -17.62 -22.32
C ASN A 6 -5.21 -16.37 -21.71
N ILE A 7 -5.39 -16.15 -20.40
CA ILE A 7 -4.70 -15.08 -19.70
C ILE A 7 -3.21 -15.38 -19.77
N GLU A 8 -2.43 -14.39 -20.22
CA GLU A 8 -1.01 -14.59 -20.45
C GLU A 8 -0.20 -14.65 -19.16
N ALA A 9 0.80 -15.53 -19.14
CA ALA A 9 1.74 -15.59 -18.02
C ALA A 9 2.79 -14.48 -18.17
N PRO A 10 3.14 -13.78 -17.08
CA PRO A 10 4.24 -12.81 -17.13
C PRO A 10 5.55 -13.52 -17.46
N SER A 11 6.43 -12.85 -18.21
CA SER A 11 7.76 -13.37 -18.55
C SER A 11 8.79 -12.24 -18.67
N GLY A 12 10.06 -12.58 -18.91
CA GLY A 12 11.10 -11.57 -19.18
C GLY A 12 11.26 -10.51 -18.09
N LEU A 13 11.18 -10.93 -16.81
CA LEU A 13 11.30 -10.03 -15.67
C LEU A 13 12.65 -9.30 -15.72
N LEU A 14 12.57 -7.98 -15.59
CA LEU A 14 13.67 -7.07 -15.32
C LEU A 14 13.47 -6.49 -13.92
N ALA A 15 14.57 -6.32 -13.20
CA ALA A 15 14.58 -5.70 -11.89
C ALA A 15 15.82 -4.81 -11.75
N ASP A 16 15.63 -3.64 -11.13
CA ASP A 16 16.72 -2.77 -10.72
C ASP A 16 16.38 -2.13 -9.36
N ILE A 17 17.37 -1.92 -8.50
CA ILE A 17 17.15 -1.22 -7.23
C ILE A 17 17.21 0.27 -7.49
N ARG A 18 16.24 1.01 -6.95
CA ARG A 18 16.28 2.46 -6.90
C ARG A 18 16.13 2.97 -5.48
N HIS A 19 16.42 4.24 -5.31
CA HIS A 19 16.14 4.96 -4.08
C HIS A 19 15.35 6.24 -4.36
N ARG A 20 14.46 6.56 -3.42
CA ARG A 20 13.65 7.76 -3.36
C ARG A 20 14.08 8.59 -2.14
N SER A 21 13.67 9.85 -2.12
CA SER A 21 13.80 10.71 -0.95
C SER A 21 12.40 11.00 -0.42
N ASP A 22 12.16 10.69 0.84
CA ASP A 22 10.93 11.00 1.55
C ASP A 22 11.33 12.02 2.62
N GLY A 23 11.34 13.30 2.27
CA GLY A 23 12.00 14.33 3.08
C GLY A 23 13.49 14.02 3.27
N ASP A 24 13.91 13.93 4.54
CA ASP A 24 15.29 13.56 4.91
C ASP A 24 15.55 12.05 4.85
N GLN A 25 14.50 11.24 4.71
CA GLN A 25 14.61 9.78 4.67
C GLN A 25 14.99 9.32 3.27
N ARG A 26 15.91 8.36 3.18
CA ARG A 26 16.26 7.71 1.90
C ARG A 26 15.71 6.30 1.89
N VAL A 27 14.66 6.07 1.10
CA VAL A 27 14.01 4.76 1.00
C VAL A 27 14.42 4.06 -0.29
N PHE A 28 14.69 2.77 -0.19
CA PHE A 28 15.06 1.92 -1.31
C PHE A 28 13.88 1.07 -1.75
N GLY A 29 13.93 0.62 -2.99
CA GLY A 29 12.97 -0.36 -3.49
C GLY A 29 13.43 -1.01 -4.78
N ILE A 30 12.77 -2.11 -5.12
CA ILE A 30 12.98 -2.84 -6.36
C ILE A 30 11.96 -2.34 -7.37
N HIS A 31 12.44 -1.79 -8.47
CA HIS A 31 11.62 -1.47 -9.62
C HIS A 31 11.55 -2.69 -10.53
N LEU A 32 10.37 -3.30 -10.60
CA LEU A 32 10.07 -4.48 -11.40
C LEU A 32 9.40 -4.06 -12.71
N ARG A 33 9.81 -4.70 -13.80
CA ARG A 33 9.18 -4.57 -15.13
C ARG A 33 9.17 -5.91 -15.82
N TRP A 34 8.10 -6.29 -16.50
CA TRP A 34 7.99 -7.59 -17.16
C TRP A 34 7.29 -7.52 -18.52
N GLN A 35 7.34 -8.63 -19.25
CA GLN A 35 6.52 -8.87 -20.44
C GLN A 35 5.15 -9.39 -20.03
N ILE A 36 4.09 -8.79 -20.56
CA ILE A 36 2.72 -9.34 -20.54
C ILE A 36 2.01 -8.98 -21.84
N GLY A 37 1.44 -9.94 -22.58
CA GLY A 37 0.89 -9.63 -23.89
C GLY A 37 1.97 -9.15 -24.85
N ASP A 38 1.62 -8.14 -25.66
CA ASP A 38 2.58 -7.34 -26.42
C ASP A 38 3.19 -6.19 -25.60
N ASN A 39 2.81 -6.00 -24.32
CA ASN A 39 3.37 -4.97 -23.45
C ASN A 39 4.75 -5.38 -22.87
N ARG A 40 5.80 -4.86 -23.50
CA ARG A 40 7.20 -5.15 -23.16
C ARG A 40 7.72 -4.32 -21.99
N PRO A 41 8.69 -4.82 -21.19
CA PRO A 41 9.22 -4.09 -20.04
C PRO A 41 9.96 -2.77 -20.39
N ASP A 42 10.27 -2.57 -21.66
CA ASP A 42 10.88 -1.36 -22.23
C ASP A 42 9.96 -0.69 -23.26
N HIS A 43 8.66 -0.99 -23.24
CA HIS A 43 7.70 -0.40 -24.17
C HIS A 43 7.66 1.12 -23.99
N GLY A 44 7.77 1.85 -25.10
CA GLY A 44 7.77 3.32 -25.09
C GLY A 44 6.40 3.91 -24.77
N SER A 45 6.28 5.23 -24.86
CA SER A 45 5.02 5.94 -24.56
C SER A 45 4.02 5.97 -25.74
N TRP A 46 4.40 5.46 -26.91
CA TRP A 46 3.56 5.36 -28.12
C TRP A 46 4.26 4.52 -29.22
N PRO A 47 3.54 3.75 -30.06
CA PRO A 47 2.11 3.41 -29.96
C PRO A 47 1.80 2.48 -28.77
N PRO A 48 0.53 2.26 -28.42
CA PRO A 48 0.15 1.24 -27.45
C PRO A 48 0.62 -0.16 -27.90
N PRO A 49 0.72 -1.14 -26.97
CA PRO A 49 0.82 -2.55 -27.32
C PRO A 49 -0.24 -2.95 -28.34
N ALA A 50 0.06 -3.88 -29.25
CA ALA A 50 -0.85 -4.19 -30.36
C ALA A 50 -2.13 -4.94 -29.90
N ASP A 51 -2.03 -5.63 -28.77
CA ASP A 51 -3.12 -6.27 -28.03
C ASP A 51 -3.74 -5.36 -26.95
N TRP A 52 -3.31 -4.10 -26.84
CA TRP A 52 -3.94 -3.14 -25.93
C TRP A 52 -5.36 -2.86 -26.37
N ASN A 53 -6.31 -3.25 -25.52
CA ASN A 53 -7.74 -3.16 -25.79
C ASN A 53 -8.40 -2.06 -24.94
N GLU A 54 -7.86 -0.84 -25.01
CA GLU A 54 -8.40 0.33 -24.30
C GLU A 54 -8.65 0.09 -22.79
N GLY A 55 -7.70 -0.57 -22.12
CA GLY A 55 -7.82 -0.96 -20.70
C GLY A 55 -8.34 -2.37 -20.46
N ASP A 56 -9.07 -2.95 -21.42
CA ASP A 56 -9.62 -4.30 -21.36
C ASP A 56 -8.68 -5.35 -21.97
N ALA A 57 -7.38 -5.12 -21.91
CA ALA A 57 -6.39 -6.12 -22.33
C ALA A 57 -6.50 -7.35 -21.40
N PRO A 58 -6.33 -8.59 -21.91
CA PRO A 58 -6.48 -9.82 -21.12
C PRO A 58 -5.26 -10.07 -20.20
N TYR A 59 -4.78 -9.03 -19.54
CA TYR A 59 -3.63 -9.06 -18.63
C TYR A 59 -4.13 -9.36 -17.21
N PRO A 60 -3.36 -10.15 -16.43
CA PRO A 60 -3.71 -10.39 -15.05
C PRO A 60 -3.55 -9.12 -14.21
N HIS A 61 -4.46 -8.95 -13.25
CA HIS A 61 -4.44 -7.85 -12.28
C HIS A 61 -3.81 -8.25 -10.94
N VAL A 62 -3.66 -9.55 -10.68
CA VAL A 62 -3.15 -10.04 -9.39
C VAL A 62 -1.83 -10.75 -9.59
N TYR A 63 -0.81 -10.30 -8.86
CA TYR A 63 0.54 -10.85 -8.92
C TYR A 63 1.03 -11.25 -7.53
N GLU A 64 1.90 -12.26 -7.49
CA GLU A 64 2.75 -12.53 -6.35
C GLU A 64 4.19 -12.14 -6.66
N VAL A 65 4.82 -11.40 -5.75
CA VAL A 65 6.25 -11.12 -5.77
C VAL A 65 6.94 -12.02 -4.76
N TRP A 66 7.90 -12.79 -5.26
CA TRP A 66 8.73 -13.65 -4.46
C TRP A 66 10.12 -13.06 -4.33
N ILE A 67 10.61 -12.92 -3.10
CA ILE A 67 11.94 -12.40 -2.79
C ILE A 67 12.68 -13.44 -1.96
N ASN A 68 13.91 -13.76 -2.37
CA ASN A 68 14.79 -14.72 -1.70
C ASN A 68 14.16 -16.11 -1.48
N GLY A 69 13.19 -16.48 -2.32
CA GLY A 69 12.52 -17.78 -2.28
C GLY A 69 11.21 -17.82 -1.49
N GLU A 70 10.74 -16.68 -0.98
CA GLU A 70 9.50 -16.56 -0.22
C GLU A 70 8.53 -15.63 -0.92
N ALA A 71 7.22 -15.95 -0.89
CA ALA A 71 6.18 -15.01 -1.25
C ALA A 71 6.22 -13.84 -0.25
N ARG A 72 6.59 -12.65 -0.72
CA ARG A 72 6.68 -11.46 0.12
C ARG A 72 5.55 -10.48 -0.11
N GLN A 73 4.91 -10.54 -1.28
CA GLN A 73 3.88 -9.57 -1.63
C GLN A 73 2.81 -10.17 -2.53
N THR A 74 1.54 -9.85 -2.25
CA THR A 74 0.45 -9.90 -3.24
C THR A 74 0.17 -8.49 -3.72
N VAL A 75 0.04 -8.32 -5.03
CA VAL A 75 -0.16 -7.03 -5.70
C VAL A 75 -1.43 -7.09 -6.52
N PHE A 76 -2.34 -6.14 -6.28
CA PHE A 76 -3.46 -5.79 -7.13
C PHE A 76 -3.05 -4.60 -7.98
N LEU A 77 -2.94 -4.81 -9.29
CA LEU A 77 -2.42 -3.87 -10.25
C LEU A 77 -3.54 -3.46 -11.21
N HIS A 78 -3.99 -2.22 -11.08
CA HIS A 78 -4.98 -1.63 -11.97
C HIS A 78 -4.37 -0.53 -12.83
N TRP A 79 -5.05 -0.20 -13.92
CA TRP A 79 -4.62 0.77 -14.92
C TRP A 79 -5.83 1.42 -15.59
N PRO A 80 -5.74 2.66 -16.07
CA PRO A 80 -6.82 3.29 -16.80
C PRO A 80 -6.86 2.82 -18.26
N ALA A 81 -7.98 3.06 -18.94
CA ALA A 81 -8.18 2.73 -20.36
C ALA A 81 -7.13 3.33 -21.31
N TRP A 82 -6.53 4.45 -20.91
CA TRP A 82 -5.64 5.25 -21.76
C TRP A 82 -4.14 5.03 -21.47
N ASP A 83 -3.78 4.31 -20.40
CA ASP A 83 -2.38 4.04 -20.03
C ASP A 83 -2.14 2.56 -19.74
N TRP A 84 -1.34 1.93 -20.60
CA TRP A 84 -0.92 0.55 -20.44
C TRP A 84 0.33 0.40 -19.59
N SER A 85 1.09 1.47 -19.36
CA SER A 85 2.40 1.41 -18.70
C SER A 85 2.35 0.84 -17.26
N PRO A 86 1.28 1.03 -16.46
CA PRO A 86 1.21 0.41 -15.14
C PRO A 86 1.01 -1.10 -15.20
N SER A 87 0.46 -1.65 -16.30
CA SER A 87 0.09 -3.08 -16.39
C SER A 87 1.25 -4.06 -16.36
N ASN A 88 2.50 -3.58 -16.51
CA ASN A 88 3.68 -4.43 -16.54
C ASN A 88 4.84 -3.93 -15.66
N SER A 89 4.55 -3.04 -14.70
CA SER A 89 5.55 -2.52 -13.78
C SER A 89 5.05 -2.44 -12.35
N HIS A 90 5.96 -2.58 -11.40
CA HIS A 90 5.63 -2.50 -9.97
C HIS A 90 6.82 -2.05 -9.13
N TRP A 91 6.53 -1.39 -8.01
CA TRP A 91 7.53 -0.98 -7.02
C TRP A 91 7.39 -1.78 -5.73
N VAL A 92 8.48 -2.39 -5.30
CA VAL A 92 8.57 -3.08 -4.02
C VAL A 92 9.41 -2.27 -3.03
N ASP A 93 8.82 -1.84 -1.93
CA ASP A 93 9.53 -1.10 -0.87
C ASP A 93 10.52 -2.01 -0.13
N LEU A 94 11.75 -1.51 0.09
CA LEU A 94 12.81 -2.19 0.86
C LEU A 94 13.21 -1.41 2.13
N GLY A 95 12.62 -0.24 2.37
CA GLY A 95 12.92 0.60 3.53
C GLY A 95 14.25 1.34 3.39
N GLU A 96 14.78 1.83 4.51
CA GLU A 96 16.00 2.67 4.54
C GLU A 96 17.29 1.85 4.50
N GLU A 97 17.24 0.63 5.01
CA GLU A 97 18.37 -0.28 5.16
C GLU A 97 18.14 -1.56 4.34
N PRO A 98 18.31 -1.52 3.00
CA PRO A 98 18.15 -2.71 2.18
C PRO A 98 19.27 -3.72 2.45
N ASP A 99 18.94 -5.01 2.32
CA ASP A 99 19.91 -6.10 2.23
C ASP A 99 20.83 -5.89 1.02
N ALA A 100 22.01 -6.51 1.08
CA ALA A 100 23.03 -6.37 0.04
C ALA A 100 22.56 -6.86 -1.34
N GLU A 101 21.73 -7.92 -1.36
CA GLU A 101 21.28 -8.58 -2.59
C GLU A 101 19.88 -9.19 -2.40
N TYR A 102 19.10 -9.18 -3.49
CA TYR A 102 17.78 -9.80 -3.56
C TYR A 102 17.65 -10.67 -4.81
N ARG A 103 17.07 -11.85 -4.67
CA ARG A 103 16.60 -12.69 -5.79
C ARG A 103 15.09 -12.55 -5.93
N VAL A 104 14.62 -12.09 -7.08
CA VAL A 104 13.21 -11.76 -7.32
C VAL A 104 12.66 -12.53 -8.50
N LYS A 105 11.45 -13.06 -8.34
CA LYS A 105 10.62 -13.59 -9.43
C LYS A 105 9.16 -13.28 -9.15
N ILE A 106 8.34 -13.27 -10.19
CA ILE A 106 6.90 -13.03 -10.06
C ILE A 106 6.09 -14.13 -10.74
N ARG A 107 4.83 -14.24 -10.36
CA ARG A 107 3.81 -15.01 -11.08
C ARG A 107 2.47 -14.28 -10.95
N ALA A 108 1.56 -14.53 -11.87
CA ALA A 108 0.25 -13.92 -11.88
C ALA A 108 -0.82 -14.92 -11.43
N LYS A 109 -1.95 -14.42 -10.91
CA LYS A 109 -3.17 -15.20 -10.74
C LYS A 109 -4.00 -15.05 -12.01
N ALA A 110 -4.34 -16.18 -12.62
CA ALA A 110 -5.11 -16.31 -13.84
C ALA A 110 -6.10 -17.47 -13.69
N ASP A 111 -7.39 -17.22 -13.96
CA ASP A 111 -8.46 -18.22 -13.90
C ASP A 111 -8.48 -19.03 -12.58
N GLY A 112 -8.26 -18.35 -11.45
CA GLY A 112 -8.28 -18.95 -10.11
C GLY A 112 -7.04 -19.77 -9.75
N SER A 113 -6.02 -19.80 -10.61
CA SER A 113 -4.75 -20.49 -10.37
C SER A 113 -3.55 -19.57 -10.60
N PHE A 114 -2.39 -19.93 -10.06
CA PHE A 114 -1.17 -19.19 -10.34
C PHE A 114 -0.50 -19.69 -11.61
N THR A 115 -0.05 -18.76 -12.46
CA THR A 115 0.78 -19.03 -13.62
C THR A 115 2.13 -19.62 -13.20
N PRO A 116 2.90 -20.20 -14.15
CA PRO A 116 4.32 -20.40 -13.95
C PRO A 116 5.03 -19.08 -13.58
N PHE A 117 6.17 -19.20 -12.90
CA PHE A 117 7.02 -18.06 -12.58
C PHE A 117 7.71 -17.50 -13.82
N THR A 118 8.04 -16.21 -13.76
CA THR A 118 9.05 -15.58 -14.63
C THR A 118 10.45 -16.20 -14.42
N ASN A 119 11.42 -15.75 -15.21
CA ASN A 119 12.83 -15.87 -14.81
C ASN A 119 13.07 -15.23 -13.45
N GLU A 120 14.05 -15.75 -12.71
CA GLU A 120 14.53 -15.16 -11.45
C GLU A 120 15.67 -14.17 -11.76
N VAL A 121 15.60 -12.99 -11.16
CA VAL A 121 16.57 -11.90 -11.33
C VAL A 121 17.26 -11.63 -10.01
N THR A 122 18.58 -11.47 -10.04
CA THR A 122 19.37 -11.06 -8.87
C THR A 122 19.75 -9.59 -8.99
N VAL A 123 19.46 -8.79 -7.96
CA VAL A 123 19.77 -7.35 -7.90
C VAL A 123 20.53 -7.01 -6.63
N ALA A 124 21.49 -6.08 -6.71
CA ALA A 124 22.36 -5.71 -5.59
C ALA A 124 22.14 -4.25 -5.18
N ALA A 125 22.02 -3.98 -3.88
CA ALA A 125 21.76 -2.63 -3.37
C ALA A 125 22.90 -1.65 -3.73
N ALA A 126 24.12 -2.16 -3.92
CA ALA A 126 25.27 -1.38 -4.37
C ALA A 126 25.09 -0.76 -5.78
N THR A 127 24.15 -1.26 -6.60
CA THR A 127 23.85 -0.70 -7.92
C THR A 127 22.65 0.25 -7.90
N ALA A 128 22.17 0.64 -6.71
CA ALA A 128 20.99 1.48 -6.58
C ALA A 128 21.18 2.84 -7.28
N VAL A 129 20.19 3.24 -8.07
CA VAL A 129 20.14 4.56 -8.74
C VAL A 129 18.96 5.39 -8.22
N ALA A 130 18.95 6.69 -8.49
CA ALA A 130 17.82 7.53 -8.09
C ALA A 130 16.55 7.14 -8.86
N TRP A 131 15.40 7.19 -8.19
CA TRP A 131 14.09 7.04 -8.82
C TRP A 131 13.85 8.16 -9.84
N SER A 132 13.14 7.81 -10.91
CA SER A 132 12.67 8.74 -11.93
C SER A 132 11.23 8.37 -12.25
N ALA A 133 10.35 9.38 -12.36
CA ALA A 133 8.96 9.13 -12.74
C ALA A 133 8.88 8.41 -14.11
N PRO A 134 7.95 7.45 -14.27
CA PRO A 134 7.67 6.85 -15.57
C PRO A 134 7.22 7.92 -16.58
N PRO A 135 7.59 7.80 -17.87
CA PRO A 135 7.03 8.65 -18.91
C PRO A 135 5.52 8.39 -19.05
N GLN A 136 4.72 9.44 -18.98
CA GLN A 136 3.28 9.36 -19.19
C GLN A 136 2.95 9.25 -20.69
N PRO A 137 2.02 8.37 -21.11
CA PRO A 137 1.49 8.39 -22.47
C PRO A 137 0.79 9.71 -22.80
N ARG A 138 0.61 10.02 -24.09
CA ARG A 138 -0.20 11.18 -24.50
C ARG A 138 -1.69 10.87 -24.27
N GLY A 139 -2.23 11.34 -23.15
CA GLY A 139 -3.66 11.25 -22.79
C GLY A 139 -4.03 12.33 -21.78
N ALA A 140 -5.28 12.78 -21.77
CA ALA A 140 -5.73 14.06 -21.20
C ALA A 140 -5.70 14.17 -19.67
N ALA A 141 -5.73 15.41 -19.19
CA ALA A 141 -5.80 15.79 -17.77
C ALA A 141 -6.86 14.98 -16.99
N SER A 142 -6.43 14.39 -15.87
CA SER A 142 -7.31 13.80 -14.88
C SER A 142 -8.18 14.90 -14.26
N GLY A 143 -9.50 14.75 -14.38
CA GLY A 143 -10.43 15.47 -13.55
C GLY A 143 -10.41 14.84 -12.17
N ALA A 144 -9.84 15.53 -11.18
CA ALA A 144 -9.88 15.06 -9.79
C ALA A 144 -11.35 14.95 -9.35
N ASP A 145 -11.82 13.73 -9.09
CA ASP A 145 -13.04 13.52 -8.33
C ASP A 145 -12.81 14.06 -6.91
N ARG A 146 -13.74 14.90 -6.46
CA ARG A 146 -13.67 15.67 -5.19
C ARG A 146 -14.60 15.10 -4.12
N SER A 147 -15.03 13.85 -4.30
CA SER A 147 -15.91 13.17 -3.35
C SER A 147 -15.23 12.99 -1.98
N PRO A 148 -15.99 13.02 -0.85
CA PRO A 148 -15.42 13.01 0.50
C PRO A 148 -14.62 11.72 0.81
N ARG A 149 -13.33 11.84 1.10
CA ARG A 149 -12.32 10.77 1.15
C ARG A 149 -12.09 10.19 2.54
N HIS A 150 -12.71 9.07 2.89
CA HIS A 150 -12.55 8.57 4.26
C HIS A 150 -12.85 7.07 4.36
N GLY A 151 -12.25 6.42 5.34
CA GLY A 151 -12.57 5.07 5.76
C GLY A 151 -11.56 4.54 6.76
N THR A 152 -11.70 3.28 7.14
CA THR A 152 -10.72 2.59 7.96
C THR A 152 -10.79 1.09 7.70
N MET A 153 -9.72 0.37 8.05
CA MET A 153 -9.74 -1.10 8.00
C MET A 153 -10.86 -1.68 8.88
N ASP A 154 -11.65 -2.57 8.29
CA ASP A 154 -12.80 -3.24 8.93
C ASP A 154 -12.48 -4.67 9.34
N ASP A 155 -11.90 -5.47 8.44
CA ASP A 155 -11.32 -6.78 8.77
C ASP A 155 -9.87 -6.88 8.25
N PRO A 156 -8.87 -7.04 9.14
CA PRO A 156 -8.97 -6.98 10.60
C PRO A 156 -9.37 -5.57 11.10
N ARG A 157 -10.10 -5.52 12.22
CA ARG A 157 -10.64 -4.29 12.78
C ARG A 157 -9.52 -3.35 13.25
N SER A 158 -9.55 -2.10 12.76
CA SER A 158 -8.60 -1.05 13.15
C SER A 158 -8.81 -0.52 14.57
N ARG A 159 -7.78 0.11 15.15
CA ARG A 159 -7.84 0.87 16.41
C ARG A 159 -8.83 2.02 16.35
N ALA A 160 -8.88 2.74 15.22
CA ALA A 160 -9.86 3.81 15.01
C ALA A 160 -11.29 3.26 15.01
N ALA A 161 -11.54 2.15 14.32
CA ALA A 161 -12.83 1.47 14.39
C ALA A 161 -13.16 1.00 15.82
N ALA A 162 -12.24 0.28 16.48
CA ALA A 162 -12.47 -0.25 17.82
C ALA A 162 -12.68 0.86 18.86
N ALA A 163 -11.80 1.86 18.92
CA ALA A 163 -11.87 2.90 19.94
C ALA A 163 -12.96 3.93 19.65
N ILE A 164 -13.12 4.39 18.41
CA ILE A 164 -13.91 5.57 18.08
C ILE A 164 -15.26 5.19 17.45
N ARG A 165 -15.29 4.32 16.43
CA ARG A 165 -16.53 3.90 15.75
C ARG A 165 -17.42 3.02 16.65
N ASP A 166 -16.81 2.01 17.26
CA ASP A 166 -17.50 0.93 17.98
C ASP A 166 -17.57 1.19 19.49
N GLU A 167 -16.86 2.22 19.98
CA GLU A 167 -16.74 2.58 21.38
C GLU A 167 -16.38 1.39 22.30
N ASP A 168 -15.47 0.51 21.85
CA ASP A 168 -15.09 -0.72 22.58
C ASP A 168 -14.78 -0.39 24.06
N PRO A 169 -15.32 -1.18 25.01
CA PRO A 169 -15.27 -0.87 26.44
C PRO A 169 -13.92 -1.22 27.08
N SER A 170 -12.97 -1.80 26.34
CA SER A 170 -11.62 -2.07 26.85
C SER A 170 -10.97 -0.80 27.42
N PRO A 171 -10.21 -0.88 28.53
CA PRO A 171 -9.70 0.32 29.20
C PRO A 171 -8.80 1.17 28.29
N ILE A 172 -8.02 0.55 27.41
CA ILE A 172 -7.19 1.25 26.42
C ILE A 172 -8.03 2.03 25.41
N CYS A 173 -9.13 1.48 24.89
CA CYS A 173 -10.02 2.18 23.97
C CYS A 173 -10.73 3.35 24.65
N ALA A 174 -11.19 3.17 25.89
CA ALA A 174 -11.78 4.26 26.68
C ALA A 174 -10.76 5.38 26.95
N LYS A 175 -9.51 5.03 27.26
CA LYS A 175 -8.42 5.99 27.45
C LYS A 175 -8.06 6.71 26.14
N ALA A 176 -8.01 5.99 25.02
CA ALA A 176 -7.77 6.56 23.70
C ALA A 176 -8.80 7.63 23.35
N ARG A 177 -10.10 7.33 23.51
CA ARG A 177 -11.18 8.29 23.32
C ARG A 177 -11.05 9.53 24.21
N ALA A 178 -10.59 9.36 25.45
CA ALA A 178 -10.41 10.47 26.38
C ALA A 178 -9.21 11.36 26.05
N GLU A 179 -8.20 10.84 25.34
CA GLU A 179 -7.02 11.60 24.89
C GLU A 179 -7.19 12.22 23.50
N ASN A 180 -8.01 11.61 22.65
CA ASN A 180 -8.31 12.15 21.34
C ASN A 180 -9.12 13.46 21.46
N SER A 181 -8.77 14.45 20.64
CA SER A 181 -9.61 15.63 20.45
C SER A 181 -10.54 15.48 19.23
N SER A 182 -10.33 14.46 18.40
CA SER A 182 -11.18 14.11 17.26
C SER A 182 -11.86 12.76 17.48
N ASN A 183 -13.09 12.63 16.97
CA ASN A 183 -13.83 11.38 16.88
C ASN A 183 -14.07 10.93 15.43
N THR A 184 -13.32 11.49 14.47
CA THR A 184 -13.39 11.11 13.06
C THR A 184 -12.63 9.81 12.84
N TRP A 185 -13.30 8.67 13.04
CA TRP A 185 -12.69 7.35 12.86
C TRP A 185 -12.34 7.03 11.41
N GLN A 186 -13.00 7.68 10.45
CA GLN A 186 -12.80 7.48 9.02
C GLN A 186 -11.56 8.21 8.48
N GLU A 187 -10.87 9.03 9.27
CA GLU A 187 -9.91 10.01 8.73
C GLU A 187 -8.69 10.22 9.62
N VAL A 188 -8.04 9.12 10.00
CA VAL A 188 -6.75 9.24 10.69
C VAL A 188 -5.67 9.62 9.67
N LEU A 189 -5.29 10.90 9.67
CA LEU A 189 -4.33 11.52 8.74
C LEU A 189 -3.42 12.53 9.45
N PRO A 190 -2.27 12.95 8.85
CA PRO A 190 -1.26 13.78 9.53
C PRO A 190 -1.72 15.18 9.99
N GLY A 191 -2.85 15.64 9.46
CA GLY A 191 -3.41 16.98 9.67
C GLY A 191 -3.01 17.96 8.57
N ALA A 192 -3.91 18.88 8.23
CA ALA A 192 -3.73 19.82 7.12
C ALA A 192 -2.46 20.68 7.27
N ASP A 193 -2.17 21.16 8.47
CA ASP A 193 -0.98 22.00 8.72
C ASP A 193 0.32 21.24 8.46
N ARG A 194 0.42 19.96 8.87
CA ARG A 194 1.59 19.12 8.59
C ARG A 194 1.71 18.82 7.10
N MET A 195 0.60 18.46 6.44
CA MET A 195 0.58 18.21 5.00
C MET A 195 0.89 19.45 4.18
N LEU A 196 0.58 20.66 4.66
CA LEU A 196 0.94 21.92 4.00
C LEU A 196 2.39 22.34 4.25
N ALA A 197 2.96 21.97 5.40
CA ALA A 197 4.36 22.24 5.74
C ALA A 197 5.32 21.34 4.95
N ASP A 198 4.93 20.09 4.72
CA ASP A 198 5.69 19.14 3.93
C ASP A 198 4.71 18.23 3.18
N TYR A 199 4.73 18.27 1.84
CA TYR A 199 3.68 17.68 1.00
C TYR A 199 3.80 16.15 0.96
N PRO A 200 2.76 15.37 1.32
CA PRO A 200 2.82 13.92 1.15
C PRO A 200 3.03 13.47 -0.28
N TRP A 201 2.50 14.17 -1.28
CA TRP A 201 2.66 13.78 -2.68
C TRP A 201 3.82 14.52 -3.32
N ASN A 202 4.68 13.80 -4.03
CA ASN A 202 5.69 14.38 -4.90
C ASN A 202 5.21 14.37 -6.35
N HIS A 203 4.70 15.51 -6.83
CA HIS A 203 4.16 15.61 -8.20
C HIS A 203 5.23 15.43 -9.29
N ALA A 204 6.48 15.82 -9.04
CA ALA A 204 7.55 15.67 -10.02
C ALA A 204 7.98 14.21 -10.18
N LEU A 205 8.06 13.47 -9.08
CA LEU A 205 8.53 12.08 -9.07
C LEU A 205 7.41 11.03 -9.08
N ARG A 206 6.15 11.47 -8.94
CA ARG A 206 4.92 10.66 -9.02
C ARG A 206 4.85 9.55 -7.96
N TYR A 207 5.15 9.87 -6.71
CA TYR A 207 4.95 8.94 -5.60
C TYR A 207 4.56 9.66 -4.31
N LEU A 208 3.98 8.88 -3.40
CA LEU A 208 3.60 9.30 -2.05
C LEU A 208 4.78 9.12 -1.08
N GLU A 209 5.23 10.22 -0.49
CA GLU A 209 6.30 10.34 0.52
C GLU A 209 5.74 10.17 1.94
N TYR A 210 5.06 9.06 2.23
CA TYR A 210 4.40 8.86 3.53
C TYR A 210 5.41 8.62 4.68
N ARG A 211 6.59 8.05 4.39
CA ARG A 211 7.57 7.64 5.43
C ARG A 211 7.98 8.78 6.35
N LYS A 212 8.14 10.00 5.80
CA LYS A 212 8.63 11.19 6.52
C LYS A 212 7.69 11.71 7.60
N PHE A 213 6.45 11.24 7.63
CA PHE A 213 5.47 11.67 8.64
C PHE A 213 5.54 10.87 9.93
N PHE A 214 6.27 9.75 9.95
CA PHE A 214 6.34 8.85 11.09
C PHE A 214 7.64 9.04 11.87
N GLU A 215 7.49 9.47 13.12
CA GLU A 215 8.59 9.62 14.08
C GLU A 215 8.18 9.00 15.42
N GLY A 216 9.07 8.23 16.02
CA GLY A 216 8.78 7.56 17.29
C GLY A 216 7.51 6.71 17.22
N ASN A 217 6.74 6.69 18.30
CA ASN A 217 5.57 5.82 18.43
C ASN A 217 4.26 6.46 17.93
N THR A 218 4.31 7.25 16.86
CA THR A 218 3.14 7.98 16.35
C THR A 218 2.57 7.41 15.06
N VAL A 219 2.81 6.13 14.78
CA VAL A 219 2.28 5.48 13.57
C VAL A 219 0.76 5.52 13.59
N ALA A 220 0.13 5.14 14.71
CA ALA A 220 -1.33 4.97 14.79
C ALA A 220 -2.11 6.27 14.69
N SER A 221 -1.55 7.39 15.14
CA SER A 221 -2.15 8.72 14.99
C SER A 221 -1.69 9.46 13.72
N THR A 222 -0.75 8.91 12.95
CA THR A 222 0.02 9.62 11.91
C THR A 222 0.73 10.88 12.41
N GLY A 223 1.02 10.92 13.72
CA GLY A 223 1.58 12.08 14.41
C GLY A 223 0.64 13.29 14.46
N ASN A 224 -0.67 13.09 14.25
CA ASN A 224 -1.68 14.11 14.42
C ASN A 224 -2.17 14.11 15.89
N PRO A 225 -1.97 15.20 16.65
CA PRO A 225 -2.38 15.27 18.05
C PRO A 225 -3.87 15.02 18.29
N ALA A 226 -4.71 15.23 17.27
CA ALA A 226 -6.14 14.98 17.37
C ALA A 226 -6.49 13.49 17.60
N PHE A 227 -5.57 12.59 17.25
CA PHE A 227 -5.69 11.14 17.37
C PHE A 227 -4.64 10.52 18.30
N ALA A 228 -4.02 11.32 19.19
CA ALA A 228 -2.90 10.86 20.03
C ALA A 228 -3.23 9.64 20.91
N GLY A 229 -4.50 9.46 21.29
CA GLY A 229 -4.94 8.29 22.05
C GLY A 229 -4.79 6.96 21.30
N LEU A 230 -4.71 6.97 19.96
CA LEU A 230 -4.48 5.76 19.16
C LEU A 230 -3.04 5.22 19.31
N ASP A 231 -2.11 6.07 19.75
CA ASP A 231 -0.69 5.72 19.96
C ASP A 231 -0.42 5.05 21.32
N LEU A 232 -1.44 4.90 22.17
CA LEU A 232 -1.30 4.29 23.49
C LEU A 232 -0.70 2.88 23.38
N ALA A 233 0.34 2.63 24.17
CA ALA A 233 0.92 1.30 24.34
C ALA A 233 0.11 0.50 25.38
N PRO A 234 -0.18 -0.79 25.12
CA PRO A 234 -0.69 -1.72 26.12
C PRO A 234 0.12 -1.72 27.43
N GLY A 235 -0.57 -1.89 28.54
CA GLY A 235 0.04 -1.88 29.87
C GLY A 235 -0.86 -2.48 30.94
N ALA A 236 -0.33 -2.63 32.16
CA ALA A 236 -1.07 -3.27 33.26
C ALA A 236 -2.41 -2.59 33.58
N ASP A 237 -2.45 -1.25 33.47
CA ASP A 237 -3.65 -0.45 33.78
C ASP A 237 -4.60 -0.29 32.58
N LEU A 238 -4.07 -0.32 31.35
CA LEU A 238 -4.83 -0.11 30.12
C LEU A 238 -5.34 -1.43 29.50
N GLY A 239 -4.68 -2.54 29.81
CA GLY A 239 -4.88 -3.80 29.10
C GLY A 239 -4.33 -3.76 27.68
N ASP A 240 -4.75 -4.72 26.86
CA ASP A 240 -4.37 -4.84 25.47
C ASP A 240 -5.41 -4.19 24.54
N TRP A 241 -4.96 -3.74 23.38
CA TRP A 241 -5.85 -3.43 22.27
C TRP A 241 -6.67 -4.68 21.87
N PRO A 242 -7.96 -4.53 21.53
CA PRO A 242 -8.77 -5.62 20.98
C PRO A 242 -8.13 -6.19 19.71
N THR A 243 -8.13 -7.52 19.54
CA THR A 243 -7.45 -8.18 18.42
C THR A 243 -8.36 -8.99 17.51
N THR A 244 -8.09 -8.98 16.21
CA THR A 244 -8.64 -9.96 15.25
C THR A 244 -7.75 -11.20 15.18
N ARG A 245 -8.34 -12.39 15.11
CA ARG A 245 -7.60 -13.65 14.92
C ARG A 245 -7.37 -13.90 13.44
N LEU A 246 -6.11 -14.13 13.07
CA LEU A 246 -5.72 -14.50 11.71
C LEU A 246 -5.21 -15.93 11.70
N ASP A 247 -5.72 -16.76 10.78
CA ASP A 247 -5.26 -18.13 10.58
C ASP A 247 -4.09 -18.12 9.59
N SER A 248 -2.88 -18.36 10.10
CA SER A 248 -1.66 -18.38 9.28
C SER A 248 -1.58 -19.60 8.35
N SER A 249 -2.38 -20.63 8.62
CA SER A 249 -2.49 -21.83 7.80
C SER A 249 -3.51 -21.72 6.67
N ALA A 250 -4.33 -20.67 6.67
CA ALA A 250 -5.32 -20.45 5.65
C ALA A 250 -4.66 -20.19 4.29
N ALA A 251 -5.24 -20.78 3.24
CA ALA A 251 -4.78 -20.60 1.87
C ALA A 251 -4.99 -19.16 1.37
N SER A 252 -5.88 -18.38 1.99
CA SER A 252 -6.07 -16.96 1.72
C SER A 252 -6.73 -16.28 2.93
N HIS A 253 -6.62 -14.95 2.98
CA HIS A 253 -7.38 -14.11 3.91
C HIS A 253 -7.85 -12.86 3.18
N THR A 254 -9.09 -12.46 3.43
CA THR A 254 -9.67 -11.27 2.80
C THR A 254 -9.58 -10.10 3.76
N PHE A 255 -8.85 -9.07 3.35
CA PHE A 255 -8.79 -7.80 4.05
C PHE A 255 -9.93 -6.91 3.56
N SER A 256 -10.69 -6.27 4.44
CA SER A 256 -11.76 -5.34 4.07
C SER A 256 -11.55 -3.95 4.65
N TYR A 257 -12.07 -2.97 3.94
CA TYR A 257 -12.01 -1.56 4.30
C TYR A 257 -13.41 -0.97 4.25
N ASP A 258 -13.79 -0.28 5.32
CA ASP A 258 -15.08 0.40 5.44
C ASP A 258 -14.93 1.79 4.83
N TYR A 259 -15.50 1.97 3.64
CA TYR A 259 -15.34 3.17 2.82
C TYR A 259 -16.51 4.14 2.95
N ILE A 260 -16.18 5.43 2.82
CA ILE A 260 -17.14 6.45 2.42
C ILE A 260 -16.81 7.10 1.07
N ALA A 261 -15.68 6.74 0.45
CA ALA A 261 -15.30 7.14 -0.92
C ALA A 261 -14.34 6.16 -1.58
N TYR A 262 -14.49 5.99 -2.88
CA TYR A 262 -13.66 5.13 -3.72
C TYR A 262 -12.80 5.96 -4.67
N HIS A 263 -11.54 5.55 -4.88
CA HIS A 263 -10.61 6.24 -5.78
C HIS A 263 -10.03 5.30 -6.84
N THR A 264 -10.19 5.72 -8.09
CA THR A 264 -9.67 5.06 -9.28
C THR A 264 -8.76 6.03 -10.04
N ASP A 265 -7.51 6.13 -9.60
CA ASP A 265 -6.55 7.08 -10.18
C ASP A 265 -5.12 6.61 -10.01
N GLU A 266 -4.27 6.94 -10.99
CA GLU A 266 -2.87 6.52 -11.08
C GLU A 266 -2.01 6.90 -9.87
N THR A 267 -2.47 7.88 -9.10
CA THR A 267 -1.73 8.41 -7.95
C THR A 267 -2.03 7.68 -6.65
N TRP A 268 -3.08 6.85 -6.59
CA TRP A 268 -3.55 6.23 -5.36
C TRP A 268 -3.04 4.80 -5.18
N SER A 269 -2.72 4.43 -3.94
CA SER A 269 -2.38 3.06 -3.59
C SER A 269 -2.79 2.72 -2.17
N HIS A 270 -3.12 1.44 -1.95
CA HIS A 270 -3.19 0.85 -0.63
C HIS A 270 -1.93 0.01 -0.37
N ARG A 271 -1.40 0.07 0.86
CA ARG A 271 -0.22 -0.71 1.29
C ARG A 271 -0.46 -1.25 2.69
N TRP A 272 -0.22 -2.54 2.90
CA TRP A 272 -0.32 -3.17 4.21
C TRP A 272 1.04 -3.68 4.66
N PHE A 273 1.50 -3.16 5.78
CA PHE A 273 2.73 -3.54 6.45
C PHE A 273 2.42 -4.41 7.66
N LEU A 274 3.37 -5.24 8.03
CA LEU A 274 3.28 -6.10 9.20
C LEU A 274 4.42 -5.75 10.14
N THR A 275 4.18 -5.78 11.44
CA THR A 275 5.28 -5.70 12.42
C THR A 275 6.28 -6.83 12.24
N ARG A 276 7.56 -6.53 12.48
CA ARG A 276 8.65 -7.51 12.52
C ARG A 276 8.36 -8.59 13.57
N GLU A 277 8.94 -9.76 13.33
CA GLU A 277 8.85 -10.85 14.30
C GLU A 277 9.49 -10.46 15.63
N GLY A 278 8.79 -10.72 16.74
CA GLY A 278 9.26 -10.40 18.09
C GLY A 278 8.97 -8.96 18.56
N TRP A 279 8.24 -8.14 17.78
CA TRP A 279 7.73 -6.86 18.26
C TRP A 279 6.96 -7.00 19.59
N ASP A 280 7.27 -6.13 20.56
CA ASP A 280 6.60 -6.07 21.86
C ASP A 280 5.59 -4.92 21.88
N PRO A 281 4.27 -5.21 21.87
CA PRO A 281 3.24 -4.16 21.84
C PRO A 281 3.35 -3.13 22.96
N ARG A 282 3.90 -3.52 24.12
CA ARG A 282 4.03 -2.66 25.31
C ARG A 282 5.04 -1.52 25.09
N ARG A 283 5.84 -1.56 24.03
CA ARG A 283 6.78 -0.51 23.66
C ARG A 283 6.15 0.57 22.79
N GLY A 284 4.88 0.43 22.39
CA GLY A 284 4.25 1.26 21.36
C GLY A 284 4.57 0.73 19.96
N LEU A 285 4.07 1.44 18.95
CA LEU A 285 4.27 1.10 17.54
C LEU A 285 4.98 2.25 16.84
N SER A 286 6.22 2.01 16.44
CA SER A 286 7.03 2.90 15.60
C SER A 286 7.12 2.37 14.17
N TRP A 287 7.61 3.20 13.25
CA TRP A 287 7.77 2.77 11.85
C TRP A 287 8.87 1.71 11.72
N GLU A 288 9.89 1.79 12.57
CA GLU A 288 11.04 0.89 12.62
C GLU A 288 10.64 -0.53 13.05
N ASP A 289 9.50 -0.67 13.75
CA ASP A 289 8.92 -1.95 14.12
C ASP A 289 8.29 -2.70 12.94
N LEU A 290 8.14 -2.07 11.77
CA LEU A 290 7.50 -2.66 10.59
C LEU A 290 8.50 -3.37 9.68
N GLU A 291 8.06 -4.49 9.09
CA GLU A 291 8.71 -5.04 7.91
C GLU A 291 8.62 -4.02 6.77
N PRO A 292 9.72 -3.73 6.07
CA PRO A 292 9.75 -2.65 5.09
C PRO A 292 8.98 -2.97 3.80
N VAL A 293 8.82 -4.27 3.49
CA VAL A 293 8.06 -4.73 2.34
C VAL A 293 6.59 -4.85 2.76
N PRO A 294 5.67 -4.04 2.20
CA PRO A 294 4.25 -4.25 2.45
C PRO A 294 3.85 -5.59 1.86
N PHE A 295 3.21 -6.43 2.67
CA PHE A 295 2.83 -7.77 2.23
C PHE A 295 1.68 -7.72 1.23
N LEU A 296 0.77 -6.74 1.32
CA LEU A 296 -0.29 -6.53 0.34
C LEU A 296 -0.19 -5.11 -0.23
N VAL A 297 -0.41 -4.97 -1.54
CA VAL A 297 -0.45 -3.67 -2.22
C VAL A 297 -1.57 -3.67 -3.25
N GLU A 298 -2.33 -2.58 -3.30
CA GLU A 298 -3.18 -2.24 -4.44
C GLU A 298 -2.67 -0.93 -5.05
N VAL A 299 -2.60 -0.88 -6.38
CA VAL A 299 -2.24 0.32 -7.14
C VAL A 299 -3.41 0.74 -8.00
N GLN A 300 -3.68 2.05 -7.98
CA GLN A 300 -4.73 2.78 -8.70
C GLN A 300 -6.18 2.51 -8.30
N GLY A 301 -6.45 1.48 -7.49
CA GLY A 301 -7.81 1.06 -7.17
C GLY A 301 -8.43 0.23 -8.30
N ALA A 302 -9.37 -0.66 -7.97
CA ALA A 302 -10.16 -1.37 -8.98
C ALA A 302 -10.86 -0.39 -9.95
N MET A 303 -11.59 -0.84 -10.97
CA MET A 303 -12.45 0.06 -11.76
C MET A 303 -13.92 0.05 -11.31
N ARG A 304 -14.31 -1.01 -10.61
CA ARG A 304 -15.66 -1.21 -10.08
C ARG A 304 -15.65 -1.00 -8.58
N GLU A 305 -16.57 -0.19 -8.09
CA GLU A 305 -16.69 0.15 -6.68
C GLU A 305 -16.91 -1.11 -5.81
N GLU A 306 -17.69 -2.08 -6.29
CA GLU A 306 -17.92 -3.34 -5.56
C GLU A 306 -16.63 -4.16 -5.34
N ASP A 307 -15.63 -4.01 -6.22
CA ASP A 307 -14.36 -4.72 -6.17
C ASP A 307 -13.32 -3.97 -5.30
N SER A 308 -13.69 -2.81 -4.74
CA SER A 308 -12.78 -1.91 -4.04
C SER A 308 -12.82 -2.01 -2.52
N THR A 309 -13.71 -2.82 -1.95
CA THR A 309 -13.93 -2.90 -0.50
C THR A 309 -13.20 -4.05 0.17
N SER A 310 -12.66 -4.98 -0.63
CA SER A 310 -12.03 -6.18 -0.12
C SER A 310 -10.94 -6.71 -1.05
N TRP A 311 -9.83 -7.16 -0.45
CA TRP A 311 -8.69 -7.72 -1.17
C TRP A 311 -8.34 -9.09 -0.62
N GLU A 312 -8.41 -10.09 -1.48
CA GLU A 312 -8.00 -11.44 -1.13
C GLU A 312 -6.47 -11.57 -1.21
N PHE A 313 -5.85 -11.80 -0.06
CA PHE A 313 -4.44 -12.13 0.06
C PHE A 313 -4.19 -13.61 -0.23
N ALA A 314 -3.14 -13.95 -0.99
CA ALA A 314 -2.90 -15.32 -1.43
C ALA A 314 -2.16 -16.26 -0.45
N THR A 315 -1.46 -15.77 0.59
CA THR A 315 -0.93 -16.55 1.76
C THR A 315 -0.31 -15.65 2.86
N LEU A 316 -0.96 -15.47 4.01
CA LEU A 316 -0.39 -14.65 5.10
C LEU A 316 1.06 -15.07 5.45
N PRO A 317 1.97 -14.12 5.75
CA PRO A 317 3.31 -14.47 6.21
C PRO A 317 3.24 -15.48 7.37
N ALA A 318 4.07 -16.52 7.33
CA ALA A 318 4.12 -17.53 8.38
C ALA A 318 4.52 -16.89 9.71
N ARG A 319 3.54 -16.68 10.58
CA ARG A 319 3.65 -15.92 11.82
C ARG A 319 2.81 -16.59 12.91
N SER A 320 3.19 -16.36 14.16
CA SER A 320 2.40 -16.79 15.32
C SER A 320 2.45 -15.71 16.39
N GLY A 321 1.38 -15.60 17.18
CA GLY A 321 1.31 -14.64 18.28
C GLY A 321 0.85 -13.24 17.85
N ARG A 322 1.04 -12.26 18.73
CA ARG A 322 0.58 -10.88 18.55
C ARG A 322 1.41 -10.15 17.49
N ALA A 323 0.73 -9.37 16.67
CA ALA A 323 1.32 -8.48 15.69
C ALA A 323 0.40 -7.28 15.46
N ALA A 324 0.88 -6.27 14.76
CA ALA A 324 0.05 -5.20 14.20
C ALA A 324 0.19 -5.18 12.68
N ILE A 325 -0.94 -4.94 12.01
CA ILE A 325 -1.00 -4.65 10.58
C ILE A 325 -1.23 -3.14 10.44
N VAL A 326 -0.37 -2.49 9.67
CA VAL A 326 -0.47 -1.06 9.37
C VAL A 326 -0.87 -0.91 7.92
N HIS A 327 -2.03 -0.31 7.69
CA HIS A 327 -2.53 0.00 6.36
C HIS A 327 -2.36 1.49 6.08
N VAL A 328 -1.85 1.81 4.90
CA VAL A 328 -1.72 3.17 4.36
C VAL A 328 -2.49 3.25 3.06
N TRP A 329 -3.38 4.23 2.93
CA TRP A 329 -4.08 4.56 1.69
C TRP A 329 -3.86 6.03 1.35
N GLY A 330 -3.31 6.35 0.17
CA GLY A 330 -3.04 7.74 -0.17
C GLY A 330 -2.63 7.97 -1.62
N GLY A 331 -2.58 9.25 -2.00
CA GLY A 331 -2.30 9.73 -3.36
C GLY A 331 -2.17 11.25 -3.46
N HIS A 332 -2.39 11.82 -4.66
CA HIS A 332 -2.15 13.24 -4.96
C HIS A 332 -3.13 14.23 -4.29
N GLY A 333 -4.26 13.78 -3.73
CA GLY A 333 -5.29 14.65 -3.15
C GLY A 333 -4.86 15.54 -1.97
N GLY A 334 -5.77 15.87 -1.08
CA GLY A 334 -5.54 16.61 0.16
C GLY A 334 -5.89 18.08 0.07
N PRO A 335 -5.51 18.88 1.08
CA PRO A 335 -5.65 20.34 1.07
C PRO A 335 -5.12 20.99 -0.21
N ASN A 336 -5.75 22.08 -0.63
CA ASN A 336 -5.27 22.87 -1.75
C ASN A 336 -3.96 23.58 -1.37
N THR A 337 -2.99 23.58 -2.29
CA THR A 337 -1.75 24.35 -2.12
C THR A 337 -2.02 25.85 -2.35
N PRO A 338 -1.47 26.76 -1.53
CA PRO A 338 -1.76 28.19 -1.63
C PRO A 338 -1.36 28.85 -2.97
N ASP A 339 -0.35 28.30 -3.65
CA ASP A 339 0.25 28.81 -4.88
C ASP A 339 -0.08 27.97 -6.12
N GLY A 340 -0.89 26.92 -5.98
CA GLY A 340 -1.14 25.93 -7.03
C GLY A 340 0.05 25.01 -7.32
N GLY A 341 1.10 25.04 -6.49
CA GLY A 341 2.23 24.12 -6.55
C GLY A 341 1.79 22.66 -6.36
N ASN A 342 2.68 21.73 -6.71
CA ASN A 342 2.44 20.29 -6.57
C ASN A 342 1.18 19.77 -7.28
N GLY A 343 0.79 20.38 -8.40
CA GLY A 343 -0.44 20.02 -9.11
C GLY A 343 -1.72 20.50 -8.40
N GLY A 344 -1.63 21.45 -7.47
CA GLY A 344 -2.76 22.09 -6.79
C GLY A 344 -3.13 21.51 -5.43
N ASN A 345 -2.55 20.37 -5.04
CA ASN A 345 -2.86 19.65 -3.81
C ASN A 345 -1.59 19.15 -3.11
N THR A 346 -1.65 18.98 -1.79
CA THR A 346 -0.50 18.55 -0.98
C THR A 346 -0.13 17.08 -1.19
N GLY A 347 -1.04 16.26 -1.67
CA GLY A 347 -1.10 14.84 -1.33
C GLY A 347 -1.80 14.61 0.01
N GLU A 348 -2.31 13.41 0.19
CA GLU A 348 -2.83 12.95 1.48
C GLU A 348 -2.67 11.44 1.61
N PHE A 349 -2.74 10.97 2.86
CA PHE A 349 -2.92 9.57 3.15
C PHE A 349 -3.67 9.37 4.46
N PHE A 350 -4.35 8.24 4.55
CA PHE A 350 -5.07 7.75 5.70
C PHE A 350 -4.36 6.50 6.22
N LEU A 351 -4.45 6.28 7.52
CA LEU A 351 -3.78 5.16 8.16
C LEU A 351 -4.71 4.39 9.09
N SER A 352 -4.62 3.06 9.02
CA SER A 352 -5.29 2.15 9.94
C SER A 352 -4.27 1.23 10.60
N VAL A 353 -4.34 1.09 11.92
CA VAL A 353 -3.57 0.07 12.66
C VAL A 353 -4.54 -0.99 13.16
N CYS A 354 -4.29 -2.25 12.84
CA CYS A 354 -5.11 -3.37 13.29
C CYS A 354 -4.26 -4.28 14.17
N ASP A 355 -4.65 -4.45 15.43
CA ASP A 355 -4.00 -5.40 16.33
C ASP A 355 -4.54 -6.82 16.02
N VAL A 356 -3.63 -7.78 15.82
CA VAL A 356 -3.98 -9.14 15.39
C VAL A 356 -3.27 -10.19 16.21
N VAL A 357 -3.81 -11.41 16.19
CA VAL A 357 -3.15 -12.61 16.72
C VAL A 357 -3.14 -13.69 15.65
N PHE A 358 -1.94 -14.08 15.22
CA PHE A 358 -1.75 -15.23 14.34
C PHE A 358 -1.81 -16.53 15.13
N HIS A 359 -2.49 -17.53 14.57
CA HIS A 359 -2.57 -18.88 15.11
C HIS A 359 -2.38 -19.96 14.04
#